data_AF-A0A2D5B9Y7-F1
#
_entry.id   AF-A0A2D5B9Y7-F1
#
_cell.length_a   1.000
_cell.length_b   1.000
_cell.length_c   1.000
_cell.angle_alpha   90.00
_cell.angle_beta   90.00
_cell.angle_gamma   90.00
#
_symmetry.space_group_name_H-M   'P 1'
#
loop_
_entity.id
_entity.type
_entity.pdbx_description
1 polymer ?
#
loop_
_entity_poly.entity_id
_entity_poly.type
_entity_poly.pdbx_seq_one_letter_code
_entity_poly.pdbx_strand_id
1 'polypeptide(L)'
;MLRINGLLQNRFVVSHTRDNTNPLGGGGPGEKTHDGFETTRAVLNFSGTVAKDYHFNVRLNYSPYSGGNTPSPDQLEWAYASMDLSDEMNLQIGKQKYDVMREYMVNAEFQQVIERSLYTYYWGTSSITNGIKLNYANDMFRANVMYGNGGTAQNWNAAGSNGAYSQNAADWAVSGRFAWKPSGTWEQFDEMTSPQGTEAGILIGMGWAVMDGNDKLTGNDDGTNWMLSWDASMDFGGWNVFGSITLGDDKQNAFGQAVSGNQWGWMVQGGYYLTEDIELYGRYEWLD
;
A
#
# COMPACT_ATOMS: atom_id res chain seq x y z
N MET A 1 -26.91 4.96 1.23
CA MET A 1 -26.69 6.25 0.52
C MET A 1 -25.41 6.11 -0.31
N LEU A 2 -25.42 6.57 -1.56
CA LEU A 2 -24.22 6.61 -2.41
C LEU A 2 -23.35 7.81 -2.01
N ARG A 3 -22.05 7.59 -1.86
CA ARG A 3 -21.02 8.60 -1.66
C ARG A 3 -20.08 8.60 -2.86
N ILE A 4 -19.73 9.80 -3.32
CA ILE A 4 -18.80 10.02 -4.42
C ILE A 4 -17.73 10.98 -3.92
N ASN A 5 -16.47 10.53 -3.96
CA ASN A 5 -15.30 11.32 -3.58
C ASN A 5 -14.30 11.35 -4.74
N GLY A 6 -13.37 12.28 -4.72
CA GLY A 6 -12.31 12.34 -5.70
C GLY A 6 -11.05 13.00 -5.16
N LEU A 7 -9.93 12.74 -5.84
CA LEU A 7 -8.63 13.35 -5.60
C LEU A 7 -8.05 13.74 -6.97
N LEU A 8 -7.48 14.94 -7.05
CA LEU A 8 -6.65 15.36 -8.16
C LEU A 8 -5.32 15.86 -7.63
N GLN A 9 -4.23 15.20 -8.02
CA GLN A 9 -2.88 15.56 -7.60
C GLN A 9 -2.06 15.86 -8.86
N ASN A 10 -1.63 17.13 -8.99
CA ASN A 10 -0.74 17.58 -10.06
C ASN A 10 0.57 18.05 -9.42
N ARG A 11 1.69 17.79 -10.10
CA ARG A 11 3.00 18.26 -9.64
C ARG A 11 3.88 18.70 -10.79
N PHE A 12 4.84 19.54 -10.44
CA PHE A 12 6.04 19.79 -11.21
C PHE A 12 7.21 19.21 -10.41
N VAL A 13 8.02 18.37 -11.05
CA VAL A 13 9.17 17.72 -10.41
C VAL A 13 10.42 18.12 -11.16
N VAL A 14 11.50 18.35 -10.42
CA VAL A 14 12.87 18.45 -10.95
C VAL A 14 13.72 17.44 -10.19
N SER A 15 14.44 16.61 -10.93
CA SER A 15 15.36 15.61 -10.37
C SER A 15 16.75 15.79 -10.97
N HIS A 16 17.79 15.59 -10.16
CA HIS A 16 19.18 15.61 -10.61
C HIS A 16 19.91 14.37 -10.12
N THR A 17 20.50 13.60 -11.04
CA THR A 17 21.27 12.39 -10.75
C THR A 17 22.74 12.59 -11.06
N ARG A 18 23.61 11.89 -10.32
CA ARG A 18 25.07 11.95 -10.53
C ARG A 18 25.45 11.47 -11.94
N ASP A 19 24.81 10.37 -12.35
CA ASP A 19 25.06 9.66 -13.58
C ASP A 19 23.98 10.01 -14.62
N ASN A 20 24.33 9.97 -15.90
CA ASN A 20 23.39 10.23 -16.98
C ASN A 20 22.32 9.13 -17.01
N THR A 21 21.06 9.51 -16.85
CA THR A 21 19.93 8.57 -16.88
C THR A 21 19.03 8.92 -18.06
N ASN A 22 18.59 7.90 -18.81
CA ASN A 22 17.52 8.07 -19.79
C ASN A 22 16.26 7.41 -19.22
N PRO A 23 15.31 8.20 -18.70
CA PRO A 23 14.10 7.66 -18.08
C PRO A 23 13.18 6.95 -19.09
N LEU A 24 13.39 7.13 -20.40
CA LEU A 24 12.58 6.52 -21.46
C LEU A 24 13.09 5.13 -21.91
N GLY A 25 14.17 4.60 -21.33
CA GLY A 25 14.59 3.21 -21.51
C GLY A 25 15.10 2.80 -22.91
N GLY A 26 15.30 3.74 -23.84
CA GLY A 26 15.92 3.50 -25.14
C GLY A 26 17.38 3.99 -25.15
N GLY A 27 18.29 3.32 -25.87
CA GLY A 27 19.74 3.61 -25.91
C GLY A 27 20.19 5.00 -26.42
N GLY A 28 19.37 6.04 -26.30
CA GLY A 28 19.74 7.44 -26.48
C GLY A 28 20.57 8.00 -25.31
N PRO A 29 21.20 9.17 -25.50
CA PRO A 29 22.00 9.81 -24.46
C PRO A 29 21.11 10.14 -23.25
N GLY A 30 21.54 9.72 -22.06
CA GLY A 30 20.91 10.12 -20.81
C GLY A 30 21.29 11.56 -20.41
N GLU A 31 20.47 12.17 -19.58
CA GLU A 31 20.70 13.48 -18.99
C GLU A 31 20.83 13.36 -17.48
N LYS A 32 21.47 14.35 -16.85
CA LYS A 32 21.61 14.40 -15.38
C LYS A 32 20.44 15.07 -14.71
N THR A 33 19.74 15.96 -15.40
CA THR A 33 18.61 16.71 -14.85
C THR A 33 17.38 16.36 -15.68
N HIS A 34 16.29 16.04 -15.00
CA HIS A 34 14.99 15.81 -15.62
C HIS A 34 13.95 16.66 -14.91
N ASP A 35 13.06 17.28 -15.66
CA ASP A 35 11.93 18.01 -15.12
C ASP A 35 10.65 17.81 -15.93
N GLY A 36 9.51 18.06 -15.31
CA GLY A 36 8.24 17.95 -16.00
C GLY A 36 7.02 18.10 -15.11
N PHE A 37 5.87 18.22 -15.77
CA PHE A 37 4.56 18.18 -15.14
C PHE A 37 3.96 16.79 -15.23
N GLU A 38 3.23 16.40 -14.20
CA GLU A 38 2.44 15.19 -14.22
C GLU A 38 1.20 15.30 -13.33
N THR A 39 0.15 14.61 -13.75
CA THR A 39 -1.00 14.30 -12.91
C THR A 39 -0.76 12.94 -12.29
N THR A 40 -0.19 12.89 -11.08
CA THR A 40 0.18 11.61 -10.44
C THR A 40 -1.03 10.77 -10.11
N ARG A 41 -2.13 11.42 -9.74
CA ARG A 41 -3.38 10.79 -9.34
C ARG A 41 -4.56 11.60 -9.84
N ALA A 42 -5.46 10.94 -10.55
CA ALA A 42 -6.82 11.42 -10.76
C ALA A 42 -7.79 10.29 -10.37
N VAL A 43 -8.44 10.47 -9.23
CA VAL A 43 -9.21 9.44 -8.54
C VAL A 43 -10.69 9.78 -8.53
N LEU A 44 -11.52 8.77 -8.77
CA LEU A 44 -12.95 8.78 -8.43
C LEU A 44 -13.26 7.56 -7.57
N ASN A 45 -13.92 7.79 -6.44
CA ASN A 45 -14.32 6.73 -5.52
C ASN A 45 -15.83 6.74 -5.31
N PHE A 46 -16.47 5.61 -5.56
CA PHE A 46 -17.88 5.36 -5.36
C PHE A 46 -18.05 4.34 -4.25
N SER A 47 -18.72 4.72 -3.17
CA SER A 47 -19.02 3.80 -2.08
C SER A 47 -20.43 3.96 -1.57
N GLY A 48 -20.97 2.93 -0.94
CA GLY A 48 -22.31 3.00 -0.41
C GLY A 48 -22.76 1.74 0.29
N THR A 49 -23.96 1.85 0.86
CA THR A 49 -24.66 0.78 1.56
C THR A 49 -25.93 0.43 0.80
N VAL A 50 -26.15 -0.85 0.58
CA VAL A 50 -27.28 -1.50 -0.07
C VAL A 50 -27.90 -2.46 0.93
N ALA A 51 -29.23 -2.50 1.03
CA ALA A 51 -29.94 -3.45 1.90
C ALA A 51 -29.43 -3.51 3.37
N LYS A 52 -28.99 -2.36 3.90
CA LYS A 52 -28.43 -2.13 5.25
C LYS A 52 -27.08 -2.80 5.52
N ASP A 53 -26.96 -4.11 5.31
CA ASP A 53 -25.82 -4.89 5.78
C ASP A 53 -24.80 -5.17 4.66
N TYR A 54 -25.07 -4.70 3.44
CA TYR A 54 -24.19 -4.86 2.29
C TYR A 54 -23.60 -3.53 1.88
N HIS A 55 -22.31 -3.53 1.59
CA HIS A 55 -21.59 -2.33 1.18
C HIS A 55 -20.80 -2.61 -0.08
N PHE A 56 -20.46 -1.55 -0.79
CA PHE A 56 -19.55 -1.62 -1.92
C PHE A 56 -18.58 -0.45 -1.88
N ASN A 57 -17.41 -0.66 -2.47
CA ASN A 57 -16.43 0.38 -2.71
C ASN A 57 -15.72 0.12 -4.04
N VAL A 58 -15.77 1.10 -4.93
CA VAL A 58 -15.17 1.05 -6.26
C VAL A 58 -14.35 2.32 -6.46
N ARG A 59 -13.06 2.16 -6.73
CA ARG A 59 -12.13 3.27 -6.96
C ARG A 59 -11.45 3.14 -8.31
N LEU A 60 -11.61 4.20 -9.09
CA LEU A 60 -10.84 4.44 -10.30
C LEU A 60 -9.70 5.39 -9.97
N ASN A 61 -8.51 5.12 -10.48
CA ASN A 61 -7.33 5.94 -10.28
C ASN A 61 -6.47 5.94 -11.54
N TYR A 62 -6.40 7.08 -12.21
CA TYR A 62 -5.40 7.31 -13.24
C TYR A 62 -4.07 7.70 -12.58
N SER A 63 -3.00 7.02 -13.00
CA SER A 63 -1.62 7.33 -12.65
C SER A 63 -0.72 7.17 -13.88
N PRO A 64 0.28 8.04 -14.09
CA PRO A 64 1.23 7.90 -15.19
C PRO A 64 2.12 6.66 -15.03
N TYR A 65 2.08 6.03 -13.85
CA TYR A 65 2.82 4.81 -13.52
C TYR A 65 2.06 3.52 -13.82
N SER A 66 0.75 3.59 -14.10
CA SER A 66 -0.03 2.43 -14.54
C SER A 66 0.01 2.35 -16.07
N GLY A 67 0.80 1.41 -16.61
CA GLY A 67 0.77 0.89 -17.99
C GLY A 67 0.18 1.76 -19.10
N GLY A 68 0.88 2.82 -19.52
CA GLY A 68 0.68 3.50 -20.81
C GLY A 68 -0.46 4.53 -20.89
N ASN A 69 -0.45 5.35 -21.95
CA ASN A 69 -1.43 6.43 -22.20
C ASN A 69 -2.83 5.93 -22.63
N THR A 70 -3.12 4.63 -22.50
CA THR A 70 -4.39 4.01 -22.88
C THR A 70 -5.17 3.62 -21.63
N PRO A 71 -6.49 3.91 -21.56
CA PRO A 71 -7.33 3.37 -20.51
C PRO A 71 -7.21 1.83 -20.44
N SER A 72 -6.69 1.33 -19.32
CA SER A 72 -6.46 -0.08 -19.04
C SER A 72 -7.28 -0.49 -17.81
N PRO A 73 -7.68 -1.77 -17.66
CA PRO A 73 -8.21 -2.31 -16.39
C PRO A 73 -7.35 -1.97 -15.15
N ASP A 74 -6.07 -1.62 -15.35
CA ASP A 74 -5.15 -1.15 -14.30
C ASP A 74 -5.63 0.14 -13.61
N GLN A 75 -6.50 0.92 -14.25
CA GLN A 75 -7.10 2.13 -13.67
C GLN A 75 -8.16 1.81 -12.61
N LEU A 76 -8.65 0.56 -12.53
CA LEU A 76 -9.48 0.10 -11.42
C LEU A 76 -8.55 -0.20 -10.25
N GLU A 77 -8.36 0.76 -9.34
CA GLU A 77 -7.50 0.58 -8.18
C GLU A 77 -8.06 -0.53 -7.30
N TRP A 78 -9.30 -0.41 -6.82
CA TRP A 78 -10.00 -1.48 -6.10
C TRP A 78 -11.49 -1.53 -6.42
N ALA A 79 -12.09 -2.70 -6.24
CA ALA A 79 -13.51 -2.95 -6.36
C ALA A 79 -13.90 -4.17 -5.53
N TYR A 80 -14.64 -3.94 -4.45
CA TYR A 80 -15.10 -5.01 -3.58
C TYR A 80 -16.50 -4.72 -3.03
N ALA A 81 -17.17 -5.80 -2.64
CA ALA A 81 -18.38 -5.77 -1.84
C ALA A 81 -18.07 -6.29 -0.43
N SER A 82 -18.80 -5.81 0.56
CA SER A 82 -18.71 -6.33 1.93
C SER A 82 -20.09 -6.63 2.50
N MET A 83 -20.13 -7.57 3.45
CA MET A 83 -21.31 -7.90 4.24
C MET A 83 -20.94 -7.89 5.71
N ASP A 84 -21.72 -7.19 6.52
CA ASP A 84 -21.57 -7.20 7.97
C ASP A 84 -22.08 -8.55 8.50
N LEU A 85 -21.24 -9.22 9.30
CA LEU A 85 -21.55 -10.49 9.96
C LEU A 85 -21.99 -10.26 11.41
N SER A 86 -21.46 -9.20 12.03
CA SER A 86 -21.82 -8.67 13.34
C SER A 86 -21.44 -7.18 13.39
N ASP A 87 -21.62 -6.53 14.54
CA ASP A 87 -21.19 -5.14 14.77
C ASP A 87 -19.66 -4.97 14.64
N GLU A 88 -18.89 -6.01 14.91
CA GLU A 88 -17.41 -6.00 14.87
C GLU A 88 -16.80 -6.71 13.67
N MET A 89 -17.57 -7.52 12.93
CA MET A 89 -17.02 -8.39 11.88
C MET A 89 -17.67 -8.12 10.53
N ASN A 90 -16.85 -8.01 9.48
CA ASN A 90 -17.33 -7.99 8.10
C ASN A 90 -16.52 -8.90 7.18
N LEU A 91 -17.21 -9.40 6.15
CA LEU A 91 -16.61 -10.21 5.10
C LEU A 91 -16.55 -9.38 3.81
N GLN A 92 -15.38 -9.26 3.21
CA GLN A 92 -15.15 -8.56 1.95
C GLN A 92 -14.76 -9.52 0.84
N ILE A 93 -15.27 -9.29 -0.38
CA ILE A 93 -14.92 -10.06 -1.57
C ILE A 93 -14.68 -9.13 -2.76
N GLY A 94 -13.60 -9.37 -3.51
CA GLY A 94 -13.24 -8.63 -4.71
C GLY A 94 -11.78 -8.19 -4.72
N LYS A 95 -11.48 -7.19 -5.54
CA LYS A 95 -10.16 -6.57 -5.69
C LYS A 95 -9.94 -5.55 -4.57
N GLN A 96 -9.00 -5.81 -3.67
CA GLN A 96 -8.77 -5.04 -2.45
C GLN A 96 -7.29 -5.08 -2.01
N LYS A 97 -6.89 -4.16 -1.13
CA LYS A 97 -5.50 -4.11 -0.62
C LYS A 97 -5.12 -5.42 0.08
N TYR A 98 -3.87 -5.83 -0.05
CA TYR A 98 -3.34 -7.06 0.57
C TYR A 98 -3.04 -6.92 2.09
N ASP A 99 -3.09 -5.68 2.62
CA ASP A 99 -3.06 -5.31 4.04
C ASP A 99 -1.93 -5.92 4.87
N VAL A 100 -0.68 -5.59 4.53
CA VAL A 100 0.49 -5.99 5.35
C VAL A 100 1.13 -4.76 6.00
N MET A 101 1.57 -3.78 5.21
CA MET A 101 2.28 -2.60 5.70
C MET A 101 1.36 -1.39 5.87
N ARG A 102 1.48 -0.68 7.00
CA ARG A 102 0.60 0.46 7.32
C ARG A 102 0.67 1.60 6.30
N GLU A 103 1.87 1.99 5.87
CA GLU A 103 2.05 3.10 4.91
C GLU A 103 1.29 2.86 3.61
N TYR A 104 1.15 1.59 3.20
CA TYR A 104 0.33 1.28 2.04
C TYR A 104 -1.18 1.28 2.32
N MET A 105 -1.59 0.82 3.50
CA MET A 105 -3.00 0.81 3.89
C MET A 105 -3.60 2.20 4.01
N VAL A 106 -2.82 3.18 4.47
CA VAL A 106 -3.25 4.58 4.46
C VAL A 106 -3.39 5.03 3.00
N ASN A 107 -4.52 5.65 2.66
CA ASN A 107 -4.77 6.10 1.30
C ASN A 107 -3.79 7.20 0.88
N ALA A 108 -3.59 7.36 -0.44
CA ALA A 108 -2.55 8.24 -0.94
C ALA A 108 -2.79 9.71 -0.57
N GLU A 109 -4.05 10.12 -0.51
CA GLU A 109 -4.51 11.45 -0.07
C GLU A 109 -4.21 11.76 1.39
N PHE A 110 -3.92 10.75 2.21
CA PHE A 110 -3.65 10.90 3.64
C PHE A 110 -2.21 10.52 4.02
N GLN A 111 -1.32 10.43 3.02
CA GLN A 111 0.12 10.30 3.24
C GLN A 111 0.70 11.64 3.67
N GLN A 112 1.72 11.60 4.54
CA GLN A 112 2.46 12.79 4.96
C GLN A 112 3.40 13.32 3.87
N VAL A 113 4.00 12.39 3.12
CA VAL A 113 4.98 12.69 2.08
C VAL A 113 4.31 12.62 0.70
N ILE A 114 4.86 13.36 -0.27
CA ILE A 114 4.33 13.45 -1.65
C ILE A 114 4.20 12.10 -2.38
N GLU A 115 4.98 11.10 -1.96
CA GLU A 115 4.92 9.72 -2.39
C GLU A 115 5.22 8.78 -1.23
N ARG A 116 4.71 7.54 -1.32
CA ARG A 116 5.09 6.46 -0.40
C ARG A 116 6.59 6.17 -0.49
N SER A 117 7.12 5.60 0.58
CA SER A 117 8.53 5.23 0.68
C SER A 117 8.93 4.23 -0.41
N LEU A 118 10.17 4.34 -0.89
CA LEU A 118 10.81 3.31 -1.72
C LEU A 118 10.89 1.99 -0.95
N TYR A 119 11.04 2.08 0.38
CA TYR A 119 10.91 0.94 1.30
C TYR A 119 9.58 0.18 1.12
N THR A 120 8.43 0.86 1.14
CA THR A 120 7.11 0.23 0.97
C THR A 120 6.90 -0.29 -0.44
N TYR A 121 7.42 0.41 -1.46
CA TYR A 121 7.37 -0.05 -2.84
C TYR A 121 8.19 -1.31 -3.08
N TYR A 122 9.39 -1.41 -2.49
CA TYR A 122 10.26 -2.59 -2.61
C TYR A 122 9.56 -3.87 -2.14
N TRP A 123 8.97 -3.82 -0.94
CA TRP A 123 8.23 -4.96 -0.40
C TRP A 123 6.96 -5.28 -1.18
N GLY A 124 6.57 -4.43 -2.14
CA GLY A 124 5.44 -4.60 -3.05
C GLY A 124 4.14 -4.96 -2.34
N THR A 125 4.01 -4.64 -1.06
CA THR A 125 2.73 -4.69 -0.34
C THR A 125 1.76 -3.65 -0.88
N SER A 126 2.25 -2.78 -1.78
CA SER A 126 1.47 -1.97 -2.69
C SER A 126 0.56 -2.74 -3.64
N SER A 127 0.48 -4.04 -3.49
CA SER A 127 -0.39 -4.91 -4.24
C SER A 127 -1.84 -4.78 -3.80
N ILE A 128 -2.69 -4.57 -4.78
CA ILE A 128 -4.12 -4.81 -4.68
C ILE A 128 -4.35 -6.14 -5.38
N THR A 129 -5.14 -7.02 -4.78
CA THR A 129 -5.37 -8.38 -5.32
C THR A 129 -6.81 -8.81 -5.12
N ASN A 130 -7.24 -9.79 -5.90
CA ASN A 130 -8.55 -10.40 -5.71
C ASN A 130 -8.50 -11.40 -4.56
N GLY A 131 -9.54 -11.40 -3.73
CA GLY A 131 -9.68 -12.40 -2.68
C GLY A 131 -10.88 -12.16 -1.78
N ILE A 132 -10.95 -12.99 -0.74
CA ILE A 132 -11.92 -12.90 0.35
C ILE A 132 -11.16 -12.50 1.61
N LYS A 133 -11.68 -11.51 2.33
CA LYS A 133 -11.07 -10.97 3.54
C LYS A 133 -12.08 -10.89 4.67
N LEU A 134 -11.74 -11.48 5.81
CA LEU A 134 -12.48 -11.33 7.05
C LEU A 134 -11.83 -10.22 7.87
N ASN A 135 -12.63 -9.25 8.31
CA ASN A 135 -12.17 -8.16 9.16
C ASN A 135 -12.86 -8.24 10.51
N TYR A 136 -12.12 -7.81 11.53
CA TYR A 136 -12.56 -7.64 12.89
C TYR A 136 -12.13 -6.25 13.37
N ALA A 137 -13.04 -5.52 14.02
CA ALA A 137 -12.74 -4.23 14.60
C ALA A 137 -13.54 -4.01 15.90
N ASN A 138 -12.85 -3.59 16.95
CA ASN A 138 -13.46 -3.04 18.16
C ASN A 138 -12.71 -1.76 18.57
N ASP A 139 -13.01 -1.23 19.76
CA ASP A 139 -12.42 0.02 20.24
C ASP A 139 -10.89 0.02 20.36
N MET A 140 -10.27 -1.14 20.63
CA MET A 140 -8.84 -1.30 20.88
C MET A 140 -8.09 -2.05 19.78
N PHE A 141 -8.76 -2.94 19.05
CA PHE A 141 -8.13 -3.87 18.12
C PHE A 141 -8.79 -3.82 16.74
N ARG A 142 -7.97 -3.85 15.69
CA ARG A 142 -8.37 -4.19 14.32
C ARG A 142 -7.54 -5.36 13.84
N ALA A 143 -8.19 -6.33 13.22
CA ALA A 143 -7.50 -7.45 12.60
C ALA A 143 -8.15 -7.82 11.28
N ASN A 144 -7.36 -8.36 10.36
CA ASN A 144 -7.88 -8.98 9.16
C ASN A 144 -7.06 -10.22 8.77
N VAL A 145 -7.72 -11.10 8.02
CA VAL A 145 -7.09 -12.21 7.30
C VAL A 145 -7.71 -12.29 5.92
N MET A 146 -6.86 -12.44 4.90
CA MET A 146 -7.25 -12.52 3.50
C MET A 146 -6.70 -13.80 2.87
N TYR A 147 -7.55 -14.50 2.13
CA TYR A 147 -7.14 -15.52 1.17
C TYR A 147 -7.39 -14.96 -0.24
N GLY A 148 -6.40 -15.04 -1.12
CA GLY A 148 -6.52 -14.44 -2.45
C GLY A 148 -5.42 -14.86 -3.43
N ASN A 149 -5.30 -14.10 -4.51
CA ASN A 149 -4.36 -14.37 -5.61
C ASN A 149 -2.92 -13.90 -5.30
N GLY A 150 -2.62 -13.56 -4.05
CA GLY A 150 -1.31 -13.07 -3.60
C GLY A 150 -1.04 -11.61 -3.94
N GLY A 151 -0.01 -11.06 -3.32
CA GLY A 151 0.51 -9.73 -3.63
C GLY A 151 1.70 -9.82 -4.57
N THR A 152 1.83 -8.86 -5.49
CA THR A 152 3.07 -8.52 -6.18
C THR A 152 4.04 -7.82 -5.20
N ALA A 153 4.43 -8.47 -4.10
CA ALA A 153 5.77 -8.19 -3.57
C ALA A 153 6.72 -8.31 -4.76
N GLN A 154 7.65 -7.37 -4.94
CA GLN A 154 8.31 -7.11 -6.23
C GLN A 154 8.90 -8.37 -6.90
N ASN A 155 9.16 -9.41 -6.11
CA ASN A 155 9.79 -10.66 -6.51
C ASN A 155 8.98 -11.93 -6.18
N TRP A 156 7.75 -11.79 -5.66
CA TRP A 156 6.82 -12.90 -5.55
C TRP A 156 6.12 -13.00 -6.91
N ASN A 157 6.30 -14.12 -7.61
CA ASN A 157 5.86 -14.34 -8.99
C ASN A 157 4.31 -14.38 -9.11
N ALA A 158 3.62 -13.31 -8.73
CA ALA A 158 2.17 -13.14 -8.66
C ALA A 158 1.62 -12.51 -9.96
N ALA A 159 2.25 -12.81 -11.10
CA ALA A 159 1.77 -12.36 -12.40
C ALA A 159 0.29 -12.75 -12.58
N GLY A 160 -0.52 -11.82 -13.09
CA GLY A 160 -1.95 -12.09 -13.30
C GLY A 160 -2.82 -12.16 -12.03
N SER A 161 -2.32 -11.75 -10.85
CA SER A 161 -3.12 -11.67 -9.60
C SER A 161 -4.42 -10.86 -9.72
N ASN A 162 -4.44 -9.88 -10.64
CA ASN A 162 -5.61 -9.08 -10.99
C ASN A 162 -6.25 -9.42 -12.36
N GLY A 163 -5.76 -10.47 -13.02
CA GLY A 163 -6.23 -10.93 -14.33
C GLY A 163 -7.39 -11.92 -14.25
N ALA A 164 -7.62 -12.67 -15.34
CA ALA A 164 -8.59 -13.76 -15.33
C ALA A 164 -8.16 -14.85 -14.33
N TYR A 165 -9.12 -15.56 -13.72
CA TYR A 165 -8.81 -16.58 -12.70
C TYR A 165 -7.84 -17.67 -13.21
N SER A 166 -7.84 -17.95 -14.52
CA SER A 166 -6.95 -18.91 -15.17
C SER A 166 -5.50 -18.42 -15.34
N GLN A 167 -5.21 -17.18 -14.98
CA GLN A 167 -3.90 -16.54 -15.05
C GLN A 167 -3.30 -16.28 -13.66
N ASN A 168 -3.95 -16.77 -12.60
CA ASN A 168 -3.43 -16.59 -11.24
C ASN A 168 -2.13 -17.39 -11.05
N ALA A 169 -1.02 -16.68 -10.90
CA ALA A 169 0.30 -17.27 -10.66
C ALA A 169 0.57 -17.61 -9.19
N ALA A 170 -0.40 -17.47 -8.28
CA ALA A 170 -0.35 -18.04 -6.93
C ALA A 170 -1.19 -19.32 -6.85
N ASP A 171 -0.60 -20.43 -6.38
CA ASP A 171 -1.34 -21.65 -6.05
C ASP A 171 -2.21 -21.42 -4.80
N TRP A 172 -1.63 -20.75 -3.81
CA TRP A 172 -2.34 -20.20 -2.66
C TRP A 172 -1.60 -18.97 -2.13
N ALA A 173 -2.34 -18.04 -1.52
CA ALA A 173 -1.75 -16.92 -0.83
C ALA A 173 -2.64 -16.45 0.33
N VAL A 174 -2.01 -16.15 1.46
CA VAL A 174 -2.66 -15.70 2.67
C VAL A 174 -1.93 -14.49 3.21
N SER A 175 -2.66 -13.45 3.60
CA SER A 175 -2.14 -12.32 4.35
C SER A 175 -3.02 -11.99 5.53
N GLY A 176 -2.49 -11.17 6.42
CA GLY A 176 -3.27 -10.59 7.48
C GLY A 176 -2.52 -9.48 8.19
N ARG A 177 -3.27 -8.78 9.03
CA ARG A 177 -2.75 -7.73 9.88
C ARG A 177 -3.48 -7.69 11.19
N PHE A 178 -2.73 -7.37 12.24
CA PHE A 178 -3.25 -7.04 13.55
C PHE A 178 -2.78 -5.63 13.92
N ALA A 179 -3.66 -4.83 14.50
CA ALA A 179 -3.38 -3.49 14.97
C ALA A 179 -3.99 -3.29 16.36
N TRP A 180 -3.19 -2.74 17.27
CA TRP A 180 -3.57 -2.40 18.63
C TRP A 180 -3.46 -0.90 18.83
N LYS A 181 -4.57 -0.27 19.20
CA LYS A 181 -4.70 1.16 19.50
C LYS A 181 -4.90 1.35 21.01
N PRO A 182 -3.81 1.41 21.81
CA PRO A 182 -3.92 1.65 23.25
C PRO A 182 -4.46 3.04 23.61
N SER A 183 -4.35 4.04 22.72
CA SER A 183 -4.91 5.38 22.93
C SER A 183 -5.26 6.06 21.61
N GLY A 184 -6.11 7.09 21.65
CA GLY A 184 -6.60 7.83 20.49
C GLY A 184 -7.81 7.18 19.81
N THR A 185 -8.20 7.70 18.65
CA THR A 185 -9.34 7.20 17.85
C THR A 185 -8.86 6.47 16.60
N TRP A 186 -9.71 5.65 15.99
CA TRP A 186 -9.30 4.94 14.78
C TRP A 186 -9.20 5.89 13.58
N GLU A 187 -10.11 6.84 13.51
CA GLU A 187 -10.20 7.87 12.47
C GLU A 187 -8.93 8.72 12.42
N GLN A 188 -8.37 9.05 13.58
CA GLN A 188 -7.08 9.74 13.69
C GLN A 188 -5.96 8.99 12.95
N PHE A 189 -5.96 7.65 12.98
CA PHE A 189 -4.94 6.85 12.30
C PHE A 189 -5.30 6.46 10.87
N ASP A 190 -6.36 7.02 10.28
CA ASP A 190 -6.60 6.91 8.84
C ASP A 190 -5.67 7.84 8.04
N GLU A 191 -4.94 8.76 8.72
CA GLU A 191 -3.90 9.61 8.17
C GLU A 191 -2.50 9.35 8.75
N MET A 192 -1.48 9.98 8.15
CA MET A 192 -0.08 9.93 8.58
C MET A 192 0.42 11.28 9.12
N THR A 193 -0.49 12.15 9.53
CA THR A 193 -0.18 13.46 10.11
C THR A 193 -0.94 13.63 11.44
N SER A 194 -0.61 14.68 12.20
CA SER A 194 -1.28 15.00 13.48
C SER A 194 -1.49 16.51 13.58
N PRO A 195 -2.60 17.04 13.04
CA PRO A 195 -2.94 18.46 13.12
C PRO A 195 -2.97 18.97 14.56
N GLN A 196 -2.66 20.26 14.74
CA GLN A 196 -2.69 20.89 16.06
C GLN A 196 -4.09 20.77 16.70
N GLY A 197 -4.13 20.38 17.97
CA GLY A 197 -5.38 20.18 18.71
C GLY A 197 -6.03 18.80 18.56
N THR A 198 -5.44 17.88 17.80
CA THR A 198 -5.84 16.46 17.81
C THR A 198 -5.43 15.75 19.10
N GLU A 199 -6.13 14.67 19.44
CA GLU A 199 -5.85 13.86 20.64
C GLU A 199 -4.50 13.14 20.51
N ALA A 200 -3.84 12.90 21.65
CA ALA A 200 -2.64 12.07 21.66
C ALA A 200 -3.00 10.58 21.48
N GLY A 201 -2.40 9.93 20.51
CA GLY A 201 -2.70 8.56 20.11
C GLY A 201 -1.45 7.72 19.93
N ILE A 202 -1.59 6.42 20.17
CA ILE A 202 -0.60 5.42 19.76
C ILE A 202 -1.31 4.28 19.05
N LEU A 203 -0.73 3.87 17.92
CA LEU A 203 -1.13 2.68 17.18
C LEU A 203 0.10 1.80 16.95
N ILE A 204 -0.04 0.50 17.22
CA ILE A 204 1.00 -0.51 16.96
C ILE A 204 0.41 -1.55 16.02
N GLY A 205 1.18 -1.94 15.01
CA GLY A 205 0.75 -2.88 13.98
C GLY A 205 1.74 -4.01 13.74
N MET A 206 1.21 -5.15 13.32
CA MET A 206 1.95 -6.27 12.76
C MET A 206 1.19 -6.80 11.54
N GLY A 207 1.85 -6.89 10.40
CA GLY A 207 1.34 -7.52 9.18
C GLY A 207 2.17 -8.74 8.79
N TRP A 208 1.54 -9.66 8.07
CA TRP A 208 2.18 -10.87 7.56
C TRP A 208 1.58 -11.27 6.23
N ALA A 209 2.40 -11.93 5.40
CA ALA A 209 1.94 -12.58 4.20
C ALA A 209 2.77 -13.84 3.93
N VAL A 210 2.12 -14.84 3.33
CA VAL A 210 2.75 -16.07 2.85
C VAL A 210 2.07 -16.49 1.55
N MET A 211 2.84 -16.90 0.56
CA MET A 211 2.30 -17.44 -0.69
C MET A 211 3.20 -18.48 -1.32
N ASP A 212 2.59 -19.31 -2.15
CA ASP A 212 3.27 -20.29 -2.97
C ASP A 212 2.95 -20.03 -4.45
N GLY A 213 3.99 -19.98 -5.27
CA GLY A 213 3.85 -19.74 -6.71
C GLY A 213 3.26 -20.94 -7.43
N ASN A 214 2.47 -20.69 -8.48
CA ASN A 214 1.95 -21.72 -9.35
C ASN A 214 3.03 -22.13 -10.34
N ASP A 215 3.80 -23.16 -9.98
CA ASP A 215 4.90 -23.71 -10.78
C ASP A 215 4.45 -24.21 -12.17
N LYS A 216 3.24 -24.73 -12.29
CA LYS A 216 2.65 -25.20 -13.56
C LYS A 216 2.36 -24.07 -14.53
N LEU A 217 2.02 -22.89 -14.03
CA LEU A 217 1.71 -21.72 -14.85
C LEU A 217 2.96 -20.88 -15.15
N THR A 218 3.87 -20.75 -14.17
CA THR A 218 5.07 -19.91 -14.27
C THR A 218 6.27 -20.64 -14.86
N GLY A 219 6.29 -21.98 -14.80
CA GLY A 219 7.40 -22.82 -15.27
C GLY A 219 8.63 -22.81 -14.35
N ASN A 220 8.55 -22.15 -13.19
CA ASN A 220 9.60 -22.07 -12.18
C ASN A 220 9.04 -22.45 -10.80
N ASP A 221 9.79 -23.25 -10.05
CA ASP A 221 9.51 -23.50 -8.64
C ASP A 221 10.23 -22.45 -7.79
N ASP A 222 9.49 -21.38 -7.44
CA ASP A 222 9.99 -20.32 -6.58
C ASP A 222 9.85 -20.65 -5.08
N GLY A 223 9.18 -21.75 -4.75
CA GLY A 223 8.83 -22.14 -3.39
C GLY A 223 7.87 -21.18 -2.68
N THR A 224 7.74 -21.39 -1.38
CA THR A 224 6.91 -20.56 -0.51
C THR A 224 7.64 -19.30 -0.07
N ASN A 225 7.09 -18.13 -0.40
CA ASN A 225 7.61 -16.82 0.01
C ASN A 225 6.83 -16.30 1.22
N TRP A 226 7.49 -15.53 2.09
CA TRP A 226 6.86 -14.96 3.29
C TRP A 226 7.41 -13.58 3.63
N MET A 227 6.62 -12.79 4.34
CA MET A 227 7.00 -11.45 4.79
C MET A 227 6.32 -11.14 6.12
N LEU A 228 7.03 -10.43 6.99
CA LEU A 228 6.55 -9.89 8.26
C LEU A 228 6.87 -8.40 8.33
N SER A 229 5.91 -7.61 8.78
CA SER A 229 6.07 -6.17 8.99
C SER A 229 5.58 -5.78 10.38
N TRP A 230 6.30 -4.89 11.06
CA TRP A 230 5.87 -4.26 12.30
C TRP A 230 5.98 -2.76 12.18
N ASP A 231 5.04 -2.05 12.76
CA ASP A 231 5.01 -0.60 12.70
C ASP A 231 4.40 0.02 13.96
N ALA A 232 4.73 1.29 14.17
CA ALA A 232 4.15 2.12 15.21
C ALA A 232 3.89 3.52 14.67
N SER A 233 2.71 4.08 15.00
CA SER A 233 2.34 5.46 14.75
C SER A 233 2.05 6.14 16.08
N MET A 234 2.58 7.33 16.28
CA MET A 234 2.32 8.15 17.45
C MET A 234 1.97 9.56 17.00
N ASP A 235 0.87 10.07 17.51
CA ASP A 235 0.32 11.38 17.21
C ASP A 235 0.14 12.15 18.50
N PHE A 236 0.44 13.45 18.51
CA PHE A 236 0.52 14.25 19.74
C PHE A 236 -0.13 15.63 19.63
N GLY A 237 -1.00 15.86 18.64
CA GLY A 237 -1.73 17.12 18.52
C GLY A 237 -0.86 18.27 18.03
N GLY A 238 -0.09 18.04 16.95
CA GLY A 238 0.81 19.01 16.34
C GLY A 238 2.16 18.43 15.89
N TRP A 239 2.45 17.18 16.28
CA TRP A 239 3.56 16.42 15.73
C TRP A 239 3.24 14.93 15.73
N ASN A 240 3.90 14.20 14.85
CA ASN A 240 3.70 12.76 14.66
C ASN A 240 5.04 12.07 14.37
N VAL A 241 5.08 10.76 14.66
CA VAL A 241 6.17 9.87 14.26
C VAL A 241 5.57 8.55 13.82
N PHE A 242 6.05 8.04 12.68
CA PHE A 242 5.75 6.72 12.16
C PHE A 242 7.04 5.95 11.87
N GLY A 243 7.11 4.71 12.33
CA GLY A 243 8.23 3.81 12.04
C GLY A 243 7.73 2.44 11.59
N SER A 244 8.46 1.81 10.68
CA SER A 244 8.15 0.48 10.16
C SER A 244 9.44 -0.32 9.95
N ILE A 245 9.40 -1.62 10.23
CA ILE A 245 10.43 -2.61 9.89
C ILE A 245 9.77 -3.79 9.21
N THR A 246 10.38 -4.28 8.13
CA THR A 246 9.89 -5.44 7.37
C THR A 246 11.06 -6.37 7.07
N LEU A 247 10.80 -7.66 7.14
CA LEU A 247 11.69 -8.70 6.64
C LEU A 247 10.89 -9.76 5.91
N GLY A 248 11.53 -10.44 4.97
CA GLY A 248 10.89 -11.49 4.20
C GLY A 248 11.86 -12.32 3.39
N ASP A 249 11.34 -13.42 2.86
CA ASP A 249 11.99 -14.19 1.82
C ASP A 249 11.90 -13.39 0.52
N ASP A 250 13.02 -12.80 0.14
CA ASP A 250 13.19 -12.16 -1.14
C ASP A 250 14.56 -12.52 -1.69
N LYS A 251 14.54 -13.26 -2.79
CA LYS A 251 15.75 -13.74 -3.49
C LYS A 251 16.37 -12.66 -4.37
N GLN A 252 15.78 -11.45 -4.41
CA GLN A 252 16.35 -10.28 -5.09
C GLN A 252 16.37 -9.05 -4.15
N ASN A 253 17.43 -8.24 -4.25
CA ASN A 253 17.50 -6.98 -3.52
C ASN A 253 16.67 -5.88 -4.19
N ALA A 254 16.64 -4.69 -3.60
CA ALA A 254 15.90 -3.53 -4.11
C ALA A 254 16.25 -3.08 -5.55
N PHE A 255 17.37 -3.57 -6.10
CA PHE A 255 17.85 -3.28 -7.44
C PHE A 255 17.60 -4.42 -8.44
N GLY A 256 16.85 -5.46 -8.05
CA GLY A 256 16.55 -6.62 -8.89
C GLY A 256 17.75 -7.56 -9.08
N GLN A 257 18.77 -7.48 -8.21
CA GLN A 257 19.91 -8.39 -8.25
C GLN A 257 19.64 -9.59 -7.36
N ALA A 258 19.95 -10.79 -7.84
CA ALA A 258 19.84 -12.00 -7.05
C ALA A 258 20.73 -11.92 -5.79
N VAL A 259 20.15 -12.20 -4.64
CA VAL A 259 20.82 -12.17 -3.33
C VAL A 259 20.57 -13.46 -2.57
N SER A 260 21.54 -13.85 -1.74
CA SER A 260 21.41 -15.00 -0.86
C SER A 260 21.02 -14.55 0.55
N GLY A 261 19.80 -14.88 0.99
CA GLY A 261 19.35 -14.60 2.36
C GLY A 261 17.95 -14.00 2.41
N ASN A 262 17.53 -13.63 3.61
CA ASN A 262 16.29 -12.90 3.84
C ASN A 262 16.59 -11.40 3.81
N GLN A 263 15.81 -10.64 3.06
CA GLN A 263 15.94 -9.19 3.02
C GLN A 263 15.21 -8.57 4.20
N TRP A 264 15.67 -7.39 4.59
CA TRP A 264 14.99 -6.59 5.57
C TRP A 264 15.23 -5.11 5.30
N GLY A 265 14.36 -4.28 5.87
CA GLY A 265 14.53 -2.85 5.81
C GLY A 265 13.64 -2.17 6.81
N TRP A 266 13.83 -0.88 6.93
CA TRP A 266 13.06 -0.07 7.84
C TRP A 266 12.95 1.36 7.33
N MET A 267 11.97 2.05 7.88
CA MET A 267 11.79 3.47 7.66
C MET A 267 11.36 4.16 8.95
N VAL A 268 11.67 5.44 9.03
CA VAL A 268 11.12 6.35 10.02
C VAL A 268 10.73 7.63 9.32
N GLN A 269 9.54 8.14 9.62
CA GLN A 269 9.11 9.47 9.21
C GLN A 269 8.44 10.16 10.37
N GLY A 270 8.30 11.47 10.24
CA GLY A 270 7.49 12.25 11.16
C GLY A 270 7.41 13.68 10.68
N GLY A 271 6.57 14.44 11.37
CA GLY A 271 6.35 15.83 11.06
C GLY A 271 5.97 16.65 12.28
N TYR A 272 6.07 17.95 12.10
CA TYR A 272 5.85 18.97 13.10
C TYR A 272 5.15 20.16 12.46
N TYR A 273 4.00 20.54 13.00
CA TYR A 273 3.25 21.71 12.58
C TYR A 273 3.91 22.99 13.12
N LEU A 274 4.45 23.81 12.22
CA LEU A 274 4.97 25.14 12.52
C LEU A 274 3.82 26.14 12.78
N THR A 275 2.70 25.95 12.07
CA THR A 275 1.43 26.66 12.25
C THR A 275 0.28 25.66 12.05
N GLU A 276 -0.98 26.05 12.20
CA GLU A 276 -2.14 25.18 11.92
C GLU A 276 -2.18 24.65 10.47
N ASP A 277 -1.56 25.37 9.53
CA ASP A 277 -1.60 25.07 8.09
C ASP A 277 -0.26 24.58 7.50
N ILE A 278 0.84 24.71 8.26
CA ILE A 278 2.19 24.43 7.76
C ILE A 278 2.82 23.32 8.60
N GLU A 279 2.99 22.15 7.97
CA GLU A 279 3.72 21.01 8.53
C GLU A 279 5.08 20.85 7.85
N LEU A 280 6.14 20.74 8.65
CA LEU A 280 7.45 20.28 8.21
C LEU A 280 7.52 18.77 8.44
N TYR A 281 7.96 18.00 7.45
CA TYR A 281 8.15 16.56 7.59
C TYR A 281 9.56 16.12 7.19
N GLY A 282 9.94 14.93 7.65
CA GLY A 282 11.16 14.24 7.22
C GLY A 282 10.94 12.73 7.20
N ARG A 283 11.60 12.04 6.27
CA ARG A 283 11.60 10.59 6.16
C ARG A 283 13.01 10.08 5.88
N TYR A 284 13.37 8.98 6.55
CA TYR A 284 14.57 8.21 6.30
C TYR A 284 14.19 6.76 6.07
N GLU A 285 14.80 6.15 5.07
CA GLU A 285 14.51 4.80 4.60
C GLU A 285 15.82 4.05 4.40
N TRP A 286 15.82 2.76 4.74
CA TRP A 286 16.95 1.88 4.51
C TRP A 286 16.45 0.49 4.11
N LEU A 287 17.12 -0.08 3.11
CA LEU A 287 16.87 -1.40 2.53
C LEU A 287 18.24 -2.09 2.33
N ASP A 288 18.27 -3.40 2.55
CA ASP A 288 19.42 -4.27 2.21
C ASP A 288 19.43 -4.63 0.70
#